data_AF-A0A9N8HKC0-F1
#
_entry.id   AF-A0A9N8HKC0-F1
#
_cell.length_a   1.000
_cell.length_b   1.000
_cell.length_c   1.000
_cell.angle_alpha   90.00
_cell.angle_beta   90.00
_cell.angle_gamma   90.00
#
_symmetry.space_group_name_H-M   'P 1'
#
loop_
_entity.id
_entity.type
_entity.pdbx_description
1 polymer ?
#
loop_
_entity_poly.entity_id
_entity_poly.type
_entity_poly.pdbx_seq_one_letter_code
_entity_poly.pdbx_strand_id
1 'polypeptide(L)'
;MDPAAVHTLVQEAVQAAIEATRIPPPPPRVIPFAVTPAGAGDAAWDFTSSTGLKIFVASIAPFAGLYDGNESELRDVLRKILQRAQTYGWMQIFFIANDAGVVRNLATEHGCLTLATIQTAAITNLRGTGRPHQATECLRQLIIGSVSAAIADKLYHHRANYTVNAAAAAGEGEAVPAPTMKEDGTCMLYELTTLVSVETRAMVAIILKKLANLDHERAKVQCGRLQLGDQRPGYCTPR
;
A
#
# COMPACT_ATOMS: atom_id res chain seq x y z
N MET A 1 -49.26 -60.04 -24.39
CA MET A 1 -47.93 -59.41 -24.39
C MET A 1 -46.93 -60.49 -24.08
N ASP A 2 -45.91 -60.64 -24.94
CA ASP A 2 -44.84 -61.61 -24.72
C ASP A 2 -44.05 -61.22 -23.45
N PRO A 3 -43.95 -62.09 -22.43
CA PRO A 3 -43.21 -61.81 -21.20
C PRO A 3 -41.73 -61.49 -21.46
N ALA A 4 -41.15 -61.98 -22.55
CA ALA A 4 -39.78 -61.67 -22.94
C ALA A 4 -39.62 -60.18 -23.33
N ALA A 5 -40.61 -59.61 -24.04
CA ALA A 5 -40.58 -58.21 -24.46
C ALA A 5 -40.68 -57.23 -23.28
N VAL A 6 -41.44 -57.60 -22.24
CA VAL A 6 -41.56 -56.81 -21.01
C VAL A 6 -40.25 -56.82 -20.23
N HIS A 7 -39.57 -57.97 -20.17
CA HIS A 7 -38.28 -58.07 -19.48
C HIS A 7 -37.20 -57.20 -20.16
N THR A 8 -37.16 -57.18 -21.49
CA THR A 8 -36.22 -56.35 -22.25
C THR A 8 -36.44 -54.85 -22.01
N LEU A 9 -37.70 -54.39 -22.03
CA LEU A 9 -38.05 -52.99 -21.75
C LEU A 9 -37.67 -52.55 -20.34
N VAL A 10 -37.86 -53.43 -19.34
CA VAL A 10 -37.45 -53.15 -17.96
C VAL A 10 -35.92 -53.07 -17.87
N GLN A 11 -35.20 -53.95 -18.56
CA GLN A 11 -33.74 -53.94 -18.57
C GLN A 11 -33.17 -52.67 -19.21
N GLU A 12 -33.74 -52.22 -20.32
CA GLU A 12 -33.36 -50.97 -20.99
C GLU A 12 -33.63 -49.75 -20.10
N ALA A 13 -34.79 -49.71 -19.43
CA ALA A 13 -35.13 -48.63 -18.50
C ALA A 13 -34.20 -48.58 -17.28
N VAL A 14 -33.83 -49.73 -16.72
CA VAL A 14 -32.88 -49.82 -15.61
C VAL A 14 -31.48 -49.39 -16.05
N GLN A 15 -31.04 -49.78 -17.25
CA GLN A 15 -29.76 -49.38 -17.80
C GLN A 15 -29.68 -47.85 -18.00
N ALA A 16 -30.74 -47.25 -18.56
CA ALA A 16 -30.84 -45.81 -18.75
C ALA A 16 -30.87 -45.03 -17.42
N ALA A 17 -31.55 -45.56 -16.40
CA ALA A 17 -31.58 -44.95 -15.07
C ALA A 17 -30.20 -44.97 -14.39
N ILE A 18 -29.44 -46.06 -14.52
CA ILE A 18 -28.08 -46.17 -14.00
C ILE A 18 -27.16 -45.15 -14.67
N GLU A 19 -27.28 -44.99 -15.99
CA GLU A 19 -26.47 -44.06 -16.77
C GLU A 19 -26.80 -42.60 -16.47
N ALA A 20 -28.08 -42.28 -16.21
CA ALA A 20 -28.51 -40.95 -15.78
C ALA A 20 -28.01 -40.57 -14.37
N THR A 21 -27.75 -41.56 -13.49
CA THR A 21 -27.17 -41.32 -12.16
C THR A 21 -25.64 -41.28 -12.14
N ARG A 22 -24.97 -41.55 -13.27
CA ARG A 22 -23.52 -41.53 -13.35
C ARG A 22 -23.04 -40.08 -13.40
N ILE A 23 -22.77 -39.51 -12.22
CA ILE A 23 -22.10 -38.22 -12.11
C ILE A 23 -20.73 -38.36 -12.79
N PRO A 24 -20.44 -37.61 -13.87
CA PRO A 24 -19.12 -37.65 -14.48
C PRO A 24 -18.09 -37.23 -13.44
N PRO A 25 -16.93 -37.92 -13.36
CA PRO A 25 -15.88 -37.52 -12.43
C PRO A 25 -15.54 -36.05 -12.69
N PRO A 26 -15.41 -35.22 -11.64
CA PRO A 26 -15.10 -33.81 -11.82
C PRO A 26 -13.82 -33.70 -12.65
N PRO A 27 -13.74 -32.79 -13.63
CA PRO A 27 -12.55 -32.63 -14.44
C PRO A 27 -11.35 -32.40 -13.51
N PRO A 28 -10.18 -32.98 -13.84
CA PRO A 28 -8.98 -32.80 -13.03
C PRO A 28 -8.72 -31.31 -12.85
N ARG A 29 -8.72 -30.83 -11.60
CA ARG A 29 -8.38 -29.44 -11.29
C ARG A 29 -6.92 -29.22 -11.70
N VAL A 30 -6.71 -28.46 -12.77
CA VAL A 30 -5.38 -27.98 -13.15
C VAL A 30 -4.97 -26.97 -12.08
N ILE A 31 -4.04 -27.38 -11.20
CA ILE A 31 -3.44 -26.46 -10.24
C ILE A 31 -2.30 -25.76 -10.98
N PRO A 32 -2.40 -24.44 -11.26
CA PRO A 32 -1.31 -23.72 -11.90
C PRO A 32 -0.06 -23.80 -11.00
N PHE A 33 1.09 -24.08 -11.60
CA PHE A 33 2.37 -24.05 -10.90
C PHE A 33 2.60 -22.65 -10.31
N ALA A 34 2.86 -22.59 -9.00
CA ALA A 34 3.04 -21.35 -8.28
C ALA A 34 4.32 -21.43 -7.43
N VAL A 35 5.25 -20.50 -7.65
CA VAL A 35 6.50 -20.38 -6.88
C VAL A 35 6.25 -19.75 -5.51
N THR A 36 5.18 -18.98 -5.38
CA THR A 36 4.74 -18.34 -4.14
C THR A 36 3.24 -18.55 -3.97
N PRO A 37 2.71 -18.48 -2.73
CA PRO A 37 1.26 -18.55 -2.49
C PRO A 37 0.44 -17.58 -3.36
N ALA A 38 1.03 -16.44 -3.72
CA ALA A 38 0.48 -15.45 -4.65
C ALA A 38 0.16 -15.99 -6.05
N GLY A 39 0.91 -16.99 -6.55
CA GLY A 39 0.83 -17.46 -7.94
C GLY A 39 -0.38 -18.33 -8.26
N ALA A 40 -1.26 -18.59 -7.29
CA ALA A 40 -2.42 -19.48 -7.43
C ALA A 40 -3.66 -18.81 -8.10
N GLY A 41 -3.50 -17.70 -8.84
CA GLY A 41 -4.58 -16.95 -9.51
C GLY A 41 -5.07 -15.73 -8.71
N ASP A 42 -6.18 -15.07 -9.10
CA ASP A 42 -6.66 -13.79 -8.52
C ASP A 42 -7.82 -13.91 -7.52
N ALA A 43 -8.23 -15.13 -7.20
CA ALA A 43 -9.34 -15.38 -6.28
C ALA A 43 -9.07 -14.82 -4.88
N ALA A 44 -10.10 -14.35 -4.18
CA ALA A 44 -9.98 -13.98 -2.77
C ALA A 44 -9.41 -15.15 -1.95
N TRP A 45 -8.60 -14.87 -0.93
CA TRP A 45 -8.13 -15.89 -0.01
C TRP A 45 -9.28 -16.37 0.88
N ASP A 46 -9.35 -17.68 1.08
CA ASP A 46 -10.27 -18.28 2.04
C ASP A 46 -9.65 -18.27 3.45
N PHE A 47 -9.89 -17.18 4.18
CA PHE A 47 -9.46 -17.04 5.57
C PHE A 47 -10.24 -17.88 6.57
N THR A 48 -11.29 -18.61 6.15
CA THR A 48 -11.99 -19.57 7.02
C THR A 48 -11.23 -20.91 7.10
N SER A 49 -10.39 -21.19 6.10
CA SER A 49 -9.50 -22.34 6.12
C SER A 49 -8.27 -22.11 7.01
N SER A 50 -7.75 -23.19 7.60
CA SER A 50 -6.49 -23.14 8.37
C SER A 50 -5.30 -22.66 7.53
N THR A 51 -5.28 -23.00 6.23
CA THR A 51 -4.27 -22.55 5.29
C THR A 51 -4.36 -21.05 5.04
N GLY A 52 -5.57 -20.51 4.80
CA GLY A 52 -5.77 -19.08 4.60
C GLY A 52 -5.46 -18.26 5.85
N LEU A 53 -5.79 -18.77 7.04
CA LEU A 53 -5.41 -18.11 8.29
C LEU A 53 -3.88 -18.03 8.47
N LYS A 54 -3.14 -19.10 8.14
CA LYS A 54 -1.67 -19.09 8.15
C LYS A 54 -1.10 -18.09 7.14
N ILE A 55 -1.69 -18.00 5.94
CA ILE A 55 -1.34 -17.00 4.93
C ILE A 55 -1.55 -15.60 5.50
N PHE A 56 -2.72 -15.32 6.08
CA PHE A 56 -3.05 -14.03 6.69
C PHE A 56 -2.00 -13.63 7.74
N VAL A 57 -1.78 -14.48 8.75
CA VAL A 57 -0.83 -14.21 9.85
C VAL A 57 0.59 -13.97 9.32
N ALA A 58 1.06 -14.82 8.40
CA ALA A 58 2.40 -14.69 7.85
C ALA A 58 2.54 -13.43 6.97
N SER A 59 1.46 -13.03 6.31
CA SER A 59 1.45 -11.87 5.43
C SER A 59 1.53 -10.55 6.21
N ILE A 60 0.85 -10.45 7.36
CA ILE A 60 0.84 -9.25 8.22
C ILE A 60 1.98 -9.22 9.24
N ALA A 61 2.81 -10.26 9.30
CA ALA A 61 3.88 -10.38 10.29
C ALA A 61 4.84 -9.17 10.22
N PRO A 62 5.09 -8.47 11.34
CA PRO A 62 5.97 -7.31 11.39
C PRO A 62 7.37 -7.54 10.82
N PHE A 63 8.03 -6.46 10.41
CA PHE A 63 9.45 -6.51 10.09
C PHE A 63 10.32 -6.73 11.34
N ALA A 64 11.49 -7.34 11.13
CA ALA A 64 12.51 -7.40 12.17
C ALA A 64 13.09 -6.00 12.38
N GLY A 65 12.80 -5.40 13.54
CA GLY A 65 13.06 -3.99 13.83
C GLY A 65 11.90 -3.12 13.38
N LEU A 66 11.40 -2.28 14.29
CA LEU A 66 10.35 -1.32 13.98
C LEU A 66 10.93 -0.12 13.23
N TYR A 67 10.25 0.30 12.19
CA TYR A 67 10.63 1.48 11.41
C TYR A 67 10.37 2.76 12.22
N ASP A 68 11.41 3.55 12.42
CA ASP A 68 11.39 4.77 13.23
C ASP A 68 11.05 6.05 12.43
N GLY A 69 10.84 5.92 11.12
CA GLY A 69 10.57 7.06 10.24
C GLY A 69 11.83 7.71 9.67
N ASN A 70 12.98 7.06 9.75
CA ASN A 70 14.18 7.57 9.10
C ASN A 70 14.11 7.44 7.56
N GLU A 71 14.37 8.53 6.84
CA GLU A 71 14.38 8.55 5.37
C GLU A 71 15.45 7.61 4.79
N SER A 72 16.60 7.42 5.44
CA SER A 72 17.65 6.53 4.93
C SER A 72 17.19 5.07 4.86
N GLU A 73 16.22 4.69 5.70
CA GLU A 73 15.67 3.33 5.78
C GLU A 73 14.36 3.18 4.99
N LEU A 74 13.72 4.29 4.60
CA LEU A 74 12.43 4.29 3.89
C LEU A 74 12.47 3.40 2.64
N ARG A 75 13.54 3.49 1.85
CA ARG A 75 13.72 2.66 0.64
C ARG A 75 13.82 1.17 0.95
N ASP A 76 14.44 0.80 2.08
CA ASP A 76 14.52 -0.59 2.51
C ASP A 76 13.17 -1.12 2.98
N VAL A 77 12.42 -0.32 3.75
CA VAL A 77 11.05 -0.63 4.18
C VAL A 77 10.13 -0.83 2.98
N LEU A 78 10.14 0.08 2.01
CA LEU A 78 9.34 -0.03 0.79
C LEU A 78 9.69 -1.29 -0.01
N ARG A 79 10.98 -1.66 -0.08
CA ARG A 79 11.43 -2.92 -0.70
C ARG A 79 10.89 -4.14 0.04
N LYS A 80 10.94 -4.16 1.37
CA LYS A 80 10.41 -5.25 2.20
C LYS A 80 8.90 -5.40 2.04
N ILE A 81 8.16 -4.30 1.96
CA ILE A 81 6.72 -4.29 1.67
C ILE A 81 6.44 -4.88 0.29
N LEU A 82 7.17 -4.44 -0.75
CA LEU A 82 7.00 -4.99 -2.11
C LEU A 82 7.32 -6.49 -2.19
N GLN A 83 8.38 -6.94 -1.51
CA GLN A 83 8.71 -8.36 -1.44
C GLN A 83 7.57 -9.14 -0.77
N ARG A 84 7.01 -8.63 0.33
CA ARG A 84 5.85 -9.22 1.00
C ARG A 84 4.64 -9.28 0.06
N ALA A 85 4.36 -8.19 -0.64
CA ALA A 85 3.30 -8.10 -1.63
C ALA A 85 3.47 -9.13 -2.76
N GLN A 86 4.70 -9.36 -3.23
CA GLN A 86 4.98 -10.37 -4.25
C GLN A 86 4.81 -11.80 -3.72
N THR A 87 5.24 -12.08 -2.49
CA THR A 87 5.09 -13.40 -1.87
C THR A 87 3.62 -13.77 -1.65
N TYR A 88 2.80 -12.80 -1.24
CA TYR A 88 1.41 -13.05 -0.85
C TYR A 88 0.36 -12.61 -1.88
N GLY A 89 0.74 -11.93 -2.96
CA GLY A 89 -0.16 -11.66 -4.10
C GLY A 89 -0.91 -10.33 -3.98
N TRP A 90 -0.23 -9.31 -3.46
CA TRP A 90 -0.79 -7.98 -3.24
C TRP A 90 -0.36 -6.98 -4.31
N MET A 91 0.55 -7.35 -5.21
CA MET A 91 1.20 -6.43 -6.14
C MET A 91 0.23 -5.49 -6.87
N GLN A 92 -0.95 -5.98 -7.25
CA GLN A 92 -1.99 -5.19 -7.92
C GLN A 92 -2.39 -3.89 -7.19
N ILE A 93 -2.40 -3.87 -5.84
CA ILE A 93 -2.82 -2.67 -5.09
C ILE A 93 -1.78 -1.55 -5.14
N PHE A 94 -0.55 -1.84 -5.56
CA PHE A 94 0.53 -0.86 -5.69
C PHE A 94 0.51 -0.14 -7.04
N PHE A 95 -0.21 -0.65 -8.04
CA PHE A 95 -0.26 -0.06 -9.37
C PHE A 95 -1.48 0.86 -9.48
N ILE A 96 -1.23 2.17 -9.41
CA ILE A 96 -2.27 3.20 -9.34
C ILE A 96 -2.09 4.16 -10.52
N ALA A 97 -3.17 4.48 -11.23
CA ALA A 97 -3.14 5.49 -12.29
C ALA A 97 -2.99 6.88 -11.66
N ASN A 98 -2.06 7.68 -12.19
CA ASN A 98 -1.95 9.09 -11.83
C ASN A 98 -3.02 9.94 -12.52
N ASP A 99 -3.01 11.26 -12.30
CA ASP A 99 -3.99 12.19 -12.90
C ASP A 99 -3.95 12.19 -14.45
N ALA A 100 -2.83 11.79 -15.06
CA ALA A 100 -2.66 11.64 -16.49
C ALA A 100 -3.06 10.24 -17.01
N GLY A 101 -3.60 9.37 -16.16
CA GLY A 101 -3.97 7.99 -16.49
C GLY A 101 -2.80 7.02 -16.61
N VAL A 102 -1.56 7.45 -16.31
CA VAL A 102 -0.37 6.59 -16.37
C VAL A 102 -0.28 5.77 -15.08
N VAL A 103 -0.22 4.45 -15.22
CA VAL A 103 -0.06 3.53 -14.09
C VAL A 103 1.33 3.69 -13.49
N ARG A 104 1.38 3.96 -12.19
CA ARG A 104 2.61 4.14 -11.41
C ARG A 104 2.62 3.19 -10.22
N ASN A 105 3.82 2.81 -9.79
CA ASN A 105 3.96 1.98 -8.60
C ASN A 105 4.10 2.86 -7.35
N LEU A 106 3.18 2.71 -6.40
CA LEU A 106 3.13 3.47 -5.16
C LEU A 106 4.44 3.42 -4.35
N ALA A 107 5.12 2.28 -4.31
CA ALA A 107 6.33 2.13 -3.50
C ALA A 107 7.59 2.69 -4.16
N THR A 108 7.61 2.87 -5.49
CA THR A 108 8.80 3.36 -6.21
C THR A 108 8.64 4.74 -6.82
N GLU A 109 7.42 5.12 -7.18
CA GLU A 109 7.07 6.34 -7.93
C GLU A 109 6.04 7.18 -7.16
N HIS A 110 6.06 7.15 -5.82
CA HIS A 110 5.10 7.87 -4.97
C HIS A 110 5.01 9.37 -5.27
N GLY A 111 6.10 10.02 -5.71
CA GLY A 111 6.12 11.43 -6.09
C GLY A 111 5.28 11.78 -7.33
N CYS A 112 4.86 10.78 -8.11
CA CYS A 112 3.98 10.95 -9.27
C CYS A 112 2.50 10.70 -8.96
N LEU A 113 2.17 10.40 -7.70
CA LEU A 113 0.81 10.10 -7.24
C LEU A 113 0.32 11.19 -6.29
N THR A 114 -0.98 11.46 -6.35
CA THR A 114 -1.66 12.39 -5.44
C THR A 114 -2.52 11.61 -4.46
N LEU A 115 -2.82 12.20 -3.31
CA LEU A 115 -3.72 11.59 -2.33
C LEU A 115 -5.08 11.25 -2.98
N ALA A 116 -5.60 12.11 -3.85
CA ALA A 116 -6.89 11.92 -4.52
C ALA A 116 -6.91 10.69 -5.44
N THR A 117 -5.87 10.45 -6.22
CA THR A 117 -5.80 9.27 -7.11
C THR A 117 -5.71 7.98 -6.30
N ILE A 118 -4.96 8.01 -5.20
CA ILE A 118 -4.80 6.86 -4.31
C ILE A 118 -6.09 6.56 -3.56
N GLN A 119 -6.79 7.58 -3.03
CA GLN A 119 -8.09 7.40 -2.40
C GLN A 119 -9.14 6.85 -3.38
N THR A 120 -9.11 7.28 -4.64
CA THR A 120 -10.00 6.74 -5.68
C THR A 120 -9.75 5.25 -5.93
N ALA A 121 -8.48 4.85 -6.02
CA ALA A 121 -8.10 3.44 -6.15
C ALA A 121 -8.47 2.62 -4.89
N ALA A 122 -8.25 3.18 -3.69
CA ALA A 122 -8.60 2.56 -2.42
C ALA A 122 -10.11 2.32 -2.28
N ILE A 123 -10.95 3.32 -2.61
CA ILE A 123 -12.41 3.18 -2.63
C ILE A 123 -12.84 2.04 -3.56
N THR A 124 -12.20 1.93 -4.73
CA THR A 124 -12.48 0.85 -5.69
C THR A 124 -12.17 -0.52 -5.10
N ASN A 125 -11.00 -0.68 -4.48
CA ASN A 125 -10.60 -1.92 -3.82
C ASN A 125 -11.52 -2.29 -2.65
N LEU A 126 -11.88 -1.29 -1.83
CA LEU A 126 -12.69 -1.50 -0.63
C LEU A 126 -14.16 -1.79 -0.90
N ARG A 127 -14.71 -1.31 -2.02
CA ARG A 127 -16.07 -1.65 -2.48
C ARG A 127 -16.15 -3.07 -3.06
N GLY A 128 -15.04 -3.58 -3.59
CA GLY A 128 -14.96 -4.97 -4.03
C GLY A 128 -14.92 -5.96 -2.87
N THR A 129 -15.27 -7.22 -3.15
CA THR A 129 -15.14 -8.36 -2.21
C THR A 129 -14.00 -9.32 -2.60
N GLY A 130 -13.11 -8.85 -3.47
CA GLY A 130 -12.03 -9.66 -4.05
C GLY A 130 -10.72 -9.59 -3.28
N ARG A 131 -9.69 -10.22 -3.86
CA ARG A 131 -8.31 -10.17 -3.36
C ARG A 131 -7.77 -8.76 -3.08
N PRO A 132 -8.03 -7.72 -3.91
CA PRO A 132 -7.58 -6.37 -3.60
C PRO A 132 -8.06 -5.84 -2.25
N HIS A 133 -9.33 -6.08 -1.90
CA HIS A 133 -9.90 -5.68 -0.61
C HIS A 133 -9.14 -6.29 0.57
N GLN A 134 -8.86 -7.59 0.49
CA GLN A 134 -8.11 -8.30 1.53
C GLN A 134 -6.66 -7.82 1.57
N ALA A 135 -6.05 -7.55 0.41
CA ALA A 135 -4.67 -7.11 0.29
C ALA A 135 -4.45 -5.73 0.92
N THR A 136 -5.39 -4.78 0.76
CA THR A 136 -5.27 -3.46 1.40
C THR A 136 -5.38 -3.57 2.92
N GLU A 137 -6.24 -4.45 3.45
CA GLU A 137 -6.32 -4.70 4.89
C GLU A 137 -5.05 -5.37 5.43
N CYS A 138 -4.50 -6.36 4.74
CA CYS A 138 -3.24 -6.97 5.14
C CYS A 138 -2.07 -5.98 5.12
N LEU A 139 -2.01 -5.09 4.12
CA LEU A 139 -1.00 -4.02 4.05
C LEU A 139 -1.14 -3.07 5.24
N ARG A 140 -2.36 -2.67 5.60
CA ARG A 140 -2.63 -1.81 6.75
C ARG A 140 -2.11 -2.43 8.05
N GLN A 141 -2.44 -3.70 8.30
CA GLN A 141 -1.98 -4.44 9.48
C GLN A 141 -0.46 -4.60 9.51
N LEU A 142 0.16 -4.89 8.36
CA LEU A 142 1.61 -4.96 8.23
C LEU A 142 2.28 -3.63 8.62
N ILE A 143 1.77 -2.50 8.12
CA ILE A 143 2.34 -1.18 8.42
C ILE A 143 2.23 -0.88 9.91
N ILE A 144 1.03 -1.00 10.50
CA ILE A 144 0.80 -0.75 11.92
C ILE A 144 1.73 -1.61 12.80
N GLY A 145 1.90 -2.89 12.45
CA GLY A 145 2.78 -3.80 13.18
C GLY A 145 4.28 -3.52 12.99
N SER A 146 4.68 -2.82 11.92
CA SER A 146 6.08 -2.65 11.52
C SER A 146 6.67 -1.27 11.76
N VAL A 147 5.89 -0.32 12.30
CA VAL A 147 6.36 1.04 12.63
C VAL A 147 6.52 1.23 14.14
N SER A 148 7.38 2.15 14.54
CA SER A 148 7.55 2.54 15.93
C SER A 148 6.29 3.26 16.46
N ALA A 149 6.11 3.28 17.79
CA ALA A 149 4.99 3.98 18.40
C ALA A 149 4.94 5.48 18.06
N ALA A 150 6.11 6.12 17.91
CA ALA A 150 6.20 7.52 17.52
C ALA A 150 5.66 7.77 16.10
N ILE A 151 5.98 6.88 15.15
CA ILE A 151 5.46 6.98 13.79
C ILE A 151 3.99 6.58 13.71
N ALA A 152 3.57 5.58 14.48
CA ALA A 152 2.16 5.20 14.58
C ALA A 152 1.30 6.37 15.08
N ASP A 153 1.77 7.11 16.09
CA ASP A 153 1.07 8.28 16.62
C ASP A 153 0.98 9.41 15.59
N LYS A 154 2.07 9.70 14.88
CA LYS A 154 2.05 10.68 13.78
C LYS A 154 1.07 10.26 12.67
N LEU A 155 1.08 8.99 12.26
CA LEU A 155 0.11 8.47 11.29
C LEU A 155 -1.32 8.64 11.80
N TYR A 156 -1.58 8.35 13.08
CA TYR A 156 -2.91 8.49 13.66
C TYR A 156 -3.45 9.93 13.58
N HIS A 157 -2.59 10.94 13.74
CA HIS A 157 -2.99 12.35 13.55
C HIS A 157 -3.43 12.65 12.10
N HIS A 158 -2.95 11.87 11.14
CA HIS A 158 -3.27 11.98 9.71
C HIS A 158 -4.35 10.97 9.27
N ARG A 159 -5.09 10.37 10.21
CA ARG A 159 -6.10 9.34 9.96
C ARG A 159 -7.15 9.69 8.92
N ALA A 160 -7.53 10.97 8.83
CA ALA A 160 -8.47 11.44 7.83
C ALA A 160 -7.99 11.17 6.39
N ASN A 161 -6.68 11.17 6.12
CA ASN A 161 -6.13 11.00 4.78
C ASN A 161 -6.21 9.54 4.30
N TYR A 162 -6.17 8.58 5.22
CA TYR A 162 -6.26 7.15 4.88
C TYR A 162 -7.58 6.49 5.30
N THR A 163 -8.57 7.27 5.71
CA THR A 163 -9.93 6.78 5.96
C THR A 163 -10.84 7.23 4.82
N VAL A 164 -11.33 6.27 4.03
CA VAL A 164 -12.15 6.54 2.84
C VAL A 164 -13.58 6.02 3.01
N ASN A 165 -14.52 6.63 2.29
CA ASN A 165 -15.90 6.17 2.27
C ASN A 165 -16.07 4.98 1.30
N ALA A 166 -16.20 3.78 1.86
CA ALA A 166 -16.39 2.53 1.13
C ALA A 166 -17.88 2.17 0.92
N ALA A 167 -18.83 3.08 1.21
CA ALA A 167 -20.24 2.84 0.93
C ALA A 167 -20.46 2.57 -0.57
N ALA A 168 -21.41 1.69 -0.90
CA ALA A 168 -21.82 1.45 -2.29
C ALA A 168 -22.21 2.77 -2.97
N ALA A 169 -21.95 2.88 -4.27
CA ALA A 169 -22.50 4.00 -5.03
C ALA A 169 -24.02 3.87 -5.02
N ALA A 170 -24.73 4.97 -4.74
CA ALA A 170 -26.18 5.00 -4.87
C ALA A 170 -26.54 4.78 -6.35
N GLY A 171 -27.50 3.91 -6.62
CA GLY A 171 -28.13 3.84 -7.94
C GLY A 171 -28.88 5.13 -8.26
N GLU A 172 -29.13 5.40 -9.54
CA GLU A 172 -30.01 6.52 -9.93
C GLU A 172 -31.38 6.37 -9.26
N GLY A 173 -31.77 7.35 -8.45
CA GLY A 173 -33.06 7.37 -7.75
C GLY A 173 -33.07 6.62 -6.40
N GLU A 174 -31.96 6.01 -5.97
CA GLU A 174 -31.85 5.41 -4.64
C GLU A 174 -31.39 6.41 -3.58
N ALA A 175 -31.82 6.19 -2.34
CA ALA A 175 -31.32 6.95 -1.20
C ALA A 175 -29.82 6.73 -1.05
N VAL A 176 -29.06 7.82 -0.86
CA VAL A 176 -27.61 7.74 -0.65
C VAL A 176 -27.35 6.89 0.60
N PRO A 177 -26.62 5.76 0.48
CA PRO A 177 -26.33 4.91 1.63
C PRO A 177 -25.47 5.65 2.65
N ALA A 178 -25.65 5.31 3.92
CA ALA A 178 -24.85 5.89 5.00
C ALA A 178 -23.34 5.67 4.74
N PRO A 179 -22.49 6.66 5.03
CA PRO A 179 -21.07 6.56 4.77
C PRO A 179 -20.46 5.42 5.57
N THR A 180 -19.74 4.53 4.88
CA THR A 180 -19.00 3.43 5.51
C THR A 180 -17.53 3.79 5.52
N MET A 181 -17.09 4.51 6.55
CA MET A 181 -15.71 4.96 6.67
C MET A 181 -14.81 3.78 7.03
N LYS A 182 -13.82 3.48 6.18
CA LYS A 182 -12.84 2.40 6.37
C LYS A 182 -11.43 2.92 6.16
N GLU A 183 -10.51 2.45 6.99
CA GLU A 183 -9.09 2.69 6.81
C GLU A 183 -8.55 1.84 5.67
N ASP A 184 -7.63 2.39 4.88
CA ASP A 184 -7.03 1.72 3.73
C ASP A 184 -5.51 1.68 3.82
N GLY A 185 -4.93 0.51 3.50
CA GLY A 185 -3.49 0.28 3.58
C GLY A 185 -2.66 1.01 2.51
N THR A 186 -3.17 1.22 1.29
CA THR A 186 -2.41 1.95 0.26
C THR A 186 -2.40 3.44 0.54
N CYS A 187 -3.50 3.99 1.03
CA CYS A 187 -3.55 5.37 1.52
C CYS A 187 -2.63 5.56 2.74
N MET A 188 -2.61 4.60 3.68
CA MET A 188 -1.72 4.65 4.85
C MET A 188 -0.24 4.61 4.45
N LEU A 189 0.12 3.78 3.46
CA LEU A 189 1.50 3.72 2.96
C LEU A 189 1.93 5.04 2.30
N TYR A 190 1.03 5.66 1.54
CA TYR A 190 1.29 6.96 0.93
C TYR A 190 1.49 8.04 1.99
N GLU A 191 0.64 8.08 3.01
CA GLU A 191 0.77 9.03 4.10
C GLU A 191 2.09 8.83 4.86
N LEU A 192 2.46 7.58 5.16
CA LEU A 192 3.76 7.27 5.77
C LEU A 192 4.92 7.80 4.93
N THR A 193 4.89 7.55 3.63
CA THR A 193 5.96 7.96 2.70
C THR A 193 6.05 9.49 2.62
N THR A 194 4.91 10.16 2.49
CA THR A 194 4.87 11.63 2.40
C THR A 194 5.29 12.32 3.69
N LEU A 195 4.91 11.77 4.84
CA LEU A 195 5.31 12.27 6.16
C LEU A 195 6.83 12.31 6.30
N VAL A 196 7.51 11.20 6.01
CA VAL A 196 8.97 11.11 6.11
C VAL A 196 9.66 12.04 5.10
N SER A 197 9.16 12.10 3.87
CA SER A 197 9.71 12.98 2.83
C SER A 197 9.50 14.48 3.13
N VAL A 198 8.42 14.87 3.79
CA VAL A 198 8.18 16.26 4.22
C VAL A 198 9.12 16.64 5.36
N GLU A 199 9.24 15.79 6.38
CA GLU A 199 10.15 16.03 7.51
C GLU A 199 11.60 16.18 7.03
N THR A 200 12.05 15.32 6.12
CA THR A 200 13.39 15.41 5.53
C THR A 200 13.60 16.72 4.78
N ARG A 201 12.65 17.15 3.93
CA ARG A 201 12.76 18.42 3.19
C ARG A 201 12.81 19.62 4.14
N ALA A 202 12.01 19.61 5.20
CA ALA A 202 12.02 20.65 6.22
C ALA A 202 13.38 20.71 6.95
N MET A 203 13.94 19.55 7.32
CA MET A 203 15.27 19.47 7.94
C MET A 203 16.36 20.01 7.01
N VAL A 204 16.36 19.62 5.73
CA VAL A 204 17.33 20.12 4.74
C VAL A 204 17.22 21.65 4.59
N ALA A 205 16.01 22.19 4.49
CA ALA A 205 15.80 23.64 4.40
C ALA A 205 16.34 24.39 5.63
N ILE A 206 16.13 23.84 6.83
CA ILE A 206 16.67 24.41 8.08
C ILE A 206 18.21 24.40 8.07
N ILE A 207 18.82 23.29 7.62
CA ILE A 207 20.29 23.17 7.54
C ILE A 207 20.85 24.20 6.55
N LEU A 208 20.27 24.32 5.36
CA LEU A 208 20.70 25.30 4.35
C LEU A 208 20.59 26.73 4.88
N LYS A 209 19.52 27.07 5.59
CA LYS A 209 19.36 28.38 6.23
C LYS A 209 20.45 28.65 7.28
N LYS A 210 20.80 27.64 8.09
CA LYS A 210 21.87 27.76 9.09
C LYS A 210 23.24 27.95 8.42
N LEU A 211 23.52 27.25 7.33
CA LEU A 211 24.77 27.40 6.57
C LEU A 211 24.88 28.80 5.96
N ALA A 212 23.82 29.31 5.33
CA ALA A 212 23.79 30.67 4.78
C ALA A 212 24.04 31.75 5.86
N ASN A 213 23.49 31.56 7.06
CA ASN A 213 23.73 32.47 8.18
C ASN A 213 25.20 32.44 8.64
N LEU A 214 25.84 31.27 8.66
CA LEU A 214 27.26 31.17 9.01
C LEU A 214 28.16 31.88 7.99
N ASP A 215 27.84 31.76 6.70
CA ASP A 215 28.57 32.47 5.64
C ASP A 215 28.40 33.98 5.77
N HIS A 216 27.20 34.45 6.10
CA HIS A 216 26.94 35.85 6.38
C HIS A 216 27.75 36.38 7.57
N GLU A 217 27.82 35.63 8.67
CA GLU A 217 28.64 36.01 9.84
C GLU A 217 30.14 35.97 9.53
N ARG A 218 30.62 35.00 8.72
CA ARG A 218 32.00 34.98 8.25
C ARG A 218 32.34 36.20 7.38
N ALA A 219 31.43 36.61 6.50
CA ALA A 219 31.61 37.80 5.68
C ALA A 219 31.70 39.09 6.53
N LYS A 220 30.89 39.19 7.61
CA LYS A 220 30.98 40.31 8.57
C LYS A 220 32.32 40.34 9.29
N VAL A 221 32.82 39.19 9.77
CA VAL A 221 34.13 39.12 10.45
C VAL A 221 35.26 39.50 9.49
N GLN A 222 35.22 39.04 8.25
CA GLN A 222 36.19 39.39 7.22
C GLN A 222 36.19 40.91 6.92
N CYS A 223 34.99 41.52 6.82
CA CYS A 223 34.82 42.95 6.56
C CYS A 223 35.26 43.82 7.76
N GLY A 224 34.91 43.42 8.99
CA GLY A 224 35.36 44.10 10.20
C GLY A 224 36.88 44.04 10.40
N ARG A 225 37.52 42.93 9.98
CA ARG A 225 38.98 42.79 10.02
C ARG A 225 39.70 43.72 9.03
N LEU A 226 39.08 44.03 7.89
CA LEU A 226 39.60 45.01 6.94
C LEU A 226 39.46 46.45 7.46
N GLN A 227 38.37 46.77 8.17
CA GLN A 227 38.16 48.10 8.76
C GLN A 227 39.12 48.41 9.93
N LEU A 228 39.55 47.40 10.68
CA LEU A 228 40.55 47.55 11.75
C LEU A 228 42.00 47.63 11.22
N GLY A 229 42.25 47.23 9.96
CA GLY A 229 43.57 47.27 9.34
C GLY A 229 43.98 48.62 8.74
N ASP A 230 43.03 49.56 8.61
CA ASP A 230 43.23 50.83 7.89
C ASP A 230 43.34 52.07 8.81
N GLN A 231 43.34 51.88 10.14
CA GLN A 231 43.68 52.95 11.09
C GLN A 231 45.21 53.10 11.20
N ARG A 232 45.88 53.64 10.17
CA ARG A 232 47.20 54.26 10.38
C ARG A 232 47.00 55.71 10.87
N PRO A 233 47.62 56.12 11.99
CA PRO A 233 47.53 57.50 12.46
C PRO A 233 48.29 58.41 11.51
N GLY A 234 47.56 59.22 10.74
CA GLY A 234 48.12 60.30 9.95
C GLY A 234 48.72 61.37 10.88
N TYR A 235 50.01 61.63 10.70
CA TYR A 235 50.73 62.72 11.35
C TYR A 235 50.09 64.06 10.94
N CYS A 236 49.45 64.76 11.89
CA CYS A 236 49.18 66.19 11.78
C CYS A 236 50.41 66.96 12.26
N THR A 237 51.12 67.60 11.35
CA THR A 237 52.09 68.66 11.65
C THR A 237 51.37 70.00 11.81
N PRO A 238 51.59 70.77 12.89
CA PRO A 238 51.22 72.17 12.94
C PRO A 238 52.36 73.05 12.39
N ARG A 239 51.95 74.11 11.70
CA ARG A 239 52.78 75.21 11.21
C ARG A 239 53.34 76.06 12.34
#